data_AF-A0A7Z7QWD1-F1
#
_entry.id   AF-A0A7Z7QWD1-F1
#
_cell.length_a   1.000
_cell.length_b   1.000
_cell.length_c   1.000
_cell.angle_alpha   90.00
_cell.angle_beta   90.00
_cell.angle_gamma   90.00
#
_symmetry.space_group_name_H-M   'P 1'
#
loop_
_entity.id
_entity.type
_entity.pdbx_description
1 polymer ?
#
loop_
_entity_poly.entity_id
_entity_poly.type
_entity_poly.pdbx_seq_one_letter_code
_entity_poly.pdbx_strand_id
1 'polypeptide(L)'
;MVFLLWSLTTTGSKTAFIILIVLAIYFFIKKLFSRNAVSVVSMLVIMLILLCFTFYNINYYLFQLSDLDALPSLDRMASIFEEGFASLNDSGSERSVVWINAISVIKYTLGFGVGLVDYVHIGSQINGILLVAHNTYLQIFAEWGILFGALFIIFMIYLLFELFRFNISGKNVTAIVVMLTMLIYFLTVSFNNSRYVAFILGIIVFIVQYEKMERDRNEE
;
A
#
# COMPACT_ATOMS: atom_id res chain seq x y z
N MET A 1 8.84 1.48 7.82
CA MET A 1 9.53 1.17 6.55
C MET A 1 9.50 -0.32 6.24
N VAL A 2 10.09 -1.18 7.08
CA VAL A 2 10.05 -2.65 6.87
C VAL A 2 8.63 -3.16 6.70
N PHE A 3 7.67 -2.70 7.52
CA PHE A 3 6.25 -3.07 7.38
C PHE A 3 5.57 -2.58 6.10
N LEU A 4 6.00 -1.44 5.54
CA LEU A 4 5.46 -0.88 4.30
C LEU A 4 6.06 -1.59 3.09
N LEU A 5 7.35 -1.89 3.15
CA LEU A 5 8.01 -2.74 2.16
C LEU A 5 7.39 -4.14 2.18
N TRP A 6 7.17 -4.71 3.36
CA TRP A 6 6.50 -6.00 3.53
C TRP A 6 5.07 -5.97 2.96
N SER A 7 4.30 -4.92 3.26
CA SER A 7 2.94 -4.78 2.73
C SER A 7 2.91 -4.69 1.20
N LEU A 8 3.78 -3.86 0.62
CA LEU A 8 3.91 -3.73 -0.82
C LEU A 8 4.29 -5.06 -1.47
N THR A 9 5.27 -5.79 -0.90
CA THR A 9 5.66 -7.11 -1.40
C THR A 9 4.53 -8.12 -1.30
N THR A 10 3.74 -8.13 -0.22
CA THR A 10 2.66 -9.12 -0.02
C THR A 10 1.45 -8.92 -0.93
N THR A 11 1.26 -7.72 -1.48
CA THR A 11 0.10 -7.45 -2.33
C THR A 11 0.24 -7.93 -3.76
N GLY A 12 1.46 -8.24 -4.17
CA GLY A 12 1.76 -8.76 -5.48
C GLY A 12 1.39 -7.86 -6.68
N SER A 13 1.18 -6.56 -6.43
CA SER A 13 0.77 -5.60 -7.45
C SER A 13 1.99 -4.99 -8.15
N LYS A 14 1.98 -4.94 -9.49
CA LYS A 14 3.01 -4.28 -10.32
C LYS A 14 3.23 -2.83 -9.92
N THR A 15 2.15 -2.11 -9.57
CA THR A 15 2.25 -0.73 -9.13
C THR A 15 2.88 -0.63 -7.74
N ALA A 16 2.59 -1.59 -6.85
CA ALA A 16 3.24 -1.68 -5.55
C ALA A 16 4.76 -1.92 -5.68
N PHE A 17 5.17 -2.72 -6.67
CA PHE A 17 6.57 -2.96 -6.98
C PHE A 17 7.29 -1.71 -7.51
N ILE A 18 6.67 -0.97 -8.44
CA ILE A 18 7.23 0.31 -8.93
C ILE A 18 7.35 1.31 -7.79
N ILE A 19 6.32 1.42 -6.95
CA ILE A 19 6.33 2.26 -5.74
C ILE A 19 7.50 1.87 -4.83
N LEU A 20 7.73 0.57 -4.65
CA LEU A 20 8.83 0.05 -3.82
C LEU A 20 10.20 0.45 -4.38
N ILE A 21 10.41 0.37 -5.70
CA ILE A 21 11.64 0.81 -6.36
C ILE A 21 11.86 2.31 -6.15
N VAL A 22 10.83 3.14 -6.37
CA VAL A 22 10.92 4.60 -6.21
C VAL A 22 11.27 4.98 -4.77
N LEU A 23 10.60 4.36 -3.80
CA LEU A 23 10.92 4.55 -2.38
C LEU A 23 12.35 4.11 -2.05
N ALA A 24 12.77 2.94 -2.55
CA ALA A 24 14.12 2.43 -2.34
C ALA A 24 15.18 3.40 -2.87
N ILE A 25 14.98 3.94 -4.09
CA ILE A 25 15.88 4.93 -4.69
C ILE A 25 15.91 6.22 -3.87
N TYR A 26 14.75 6.77 -3.48
CA TYR A 26 14.68 7.98 -2.67
C TYR A 26 15.45 7.83 -1.35
N PHE A 27 15.23 6.73 -0.63
CA PHE A 27 15.93 6.46 0.62
C PHE A 27 17.42 6.19 0.42
N PHE A 28 17.79 5.49 -0.66
CA PHE A 28 19.17 5.27 -1.03
C PHE A 28 19.90 6.60 -1.22
N ILE A 29 19.31 7.52 -2.00
CA ILE A 29 19.86 8.86 -2.20
C ILE A 29 19.98 9.59 -0.85
N LYS A 30 18.89 9.71 -0.07
CA LYS A 30 18.90 10.42 1.23
C LYS A 30 20.02 9.91 2.16
N LYS A 31 20.22 8.60 2.17
CA LYS A 31 21.12 7.92 3.09
C LYS A 31 22.57 8.01 2.61
N LEU A 32 22.83 8.02 1.30
CA LEU A 32 24.16 8.22 0.70
C LEU A 32 24.76 9.57 1.12
N PHE A 33 23.92 10.60 1.20
CA PHE A 33 24.33 11.95 1.56
C PHE A 33 24.36 12.23 3.08
N SER A 34 23.97 11.26 3.93
CA SER A 34 23.86 11.49 5.39
C SER A 34 25.18 11.45 6.16
N ARG A 35 26.33 11.18 5.52
CA ARG A 35 27.70 11.12 6.10
C ARG A 35 27.87 10.29 7.39
N ASN A 36 26.88 9.49 7.77
CA ASN A 36 26.86 8.72 9.00
C ASN A 36 27.25 7.26 8.73
N ALA A 37 28.25 6.73 9.44
CA ALA A 37 28.74 5.36 9.26
C ALA A 37 27.64 4.30 9.48
N VAL A 38 26.73 4.53 10.43
CA VAL A 38 25.57 3.64 10.68
C VAL A 38 24.65 3.57 9.47
N SER A 39 24.53 4.66 8.73
CA SER A 39 23.72 4.76 7.52
C SER A 39 24.37 4.00 6.35
N VAL A 40 25.69 4.06 6.21
CA VAL A 40 26.43 3.25 5.21
C VAL A 40 26.35 1.75 5.55
N VAL A 41 26.56 1.37 6.81
CA VAL A 41 26.47 -0.03 7.25
C VAL A 41 25.06 -0.59 7.03
N SER A 42 24.03 0.17 7.42
CA SER A 42 22.66 -0.28 7.20
C SER A 42 22.23 -0.25 5.72
N MET A 43 22.91 0.50 4.84
CA MET A 43 22.77 0.32 3.38
C MET A 43 23.38 -1.01 2.91
N LEU A 44 24.60 -1.32 3.33
CA LEU A 44 25.29 -2.54 2.95
C LEU A 44 24.51 -3.78 3.39
N VAL A 45 23.91 -3.75 4.58
CA VAL A 45 23.03 -4.83 5.07
C VAL A 45 21.78 -4.98 4.18
N ILE A 46 21.11 -3.88 3.81
CA ILE A 46 19.95 -3.95 2.91
C ILE A 46 20.35 -4.47 1.53
N MET A 47 21.49 -4.02 1.00
CA MET A 47 22.02 -4.47 -0.29
C MET A 47 22.38 -5.95 -0.26
N LEU A 48 22.98 -6.42 0.84
CA LEU A 48 23.27 -7.84 1.07
C LEU A 48 21.98 -8.67 1.14
N ILE A 49 20.96 -8.21 1.87
CA ILE A 49 19.66 -8.89 1.95
C ILE A 49 19.02 -8.98 0.55
N LEU A 50 19.03 -7.90 -0.22
CA LEU A 50 18.52 -7.89 -1.59
C LEU A 50 19.31 -8.84 -2.50
N LEU A 51 20.62 -8.91 -2.33
CA LEU A 51 21.50 -9.78 -3.12
C LEU A 51 21.33 -11.26 -2.76
N CYS A 52 21.16 -11.57 -1.47
CA CYS A 52 20.77 -12.90 -1.00
C CYS A 52 19.37 -13.29 -1.52
N PHE A 53 18.44 -12.34 -1.54
CA PHE A 53 17.09 -12.55 -2.04
C PHE A 53 17.08 -12.79 -3.56
N THR A 54 17.80 -11.99 -4.35
CA THR A 54 17.91 -12.22 -5.81
C THR A 54 18.65 -13.52 -6.11
N PHE A 55 19.71 -13.84 -5.37
CA PHE A 55 20.41 -15.11 -5.49
C PHE A 55 19.48 -16.30 -5.21
N TYR A 56 18.67 -16.24 -4.15
CA TYR A 56 17.66 -17.25 -3.86
C TYR A 56 16.66 -17.43 -5.01
N ASN A 57 16.10 -16.33 -5.52
CA ASN A 57 15.09 -16.40 -6.60
C ASN A 57 15.67 -16.92 -7.92
N ILE A 58 16.91 -16.55 -8.28
CA ILE A 58 17.58 -17.07 -9.49
C ILE A 58 17.84 -18.59 -9.36
N ASN A 59 18.18 -19.04 -8.16
CA ASN A 59 18.48 -20.43 -7.87
C ASN A 59 17.29 -21.20 -7.28
N TYR A 60 16.07 -20.67 -7.41
CA TYR A 60 14.86 -21.20 -6.77
C TYR A 60 14.65 -22.69 -7.06
N TYR A 61 14.88 -23.10 -8.31
CA TYR A 61 14.78 -24.49 -8.76
C TYR A 61 15.75 -25.45 -8.06
N LEU A 62 16.89 -24.96 -7.54
CA LEU A 62 17.88 -25.77 -6.81
C LEU A 62 17.54 -25.94 -5.32
N PHE A 63 16.70 -25.07 -4.75
CA PHE A 63 16.42 -25.05 -3.32
C PHE A 63 15.19 -25.86 -2.90
N GLN A 64 14.44 -26.47 -3.84
CA GLN A 64 13.33 -27.43 -3.64
C GLN A 64 12.62 -27.32 -2.28
N LEU A 65 12.05 -26.16 -1.97
CA LEU A 65 11.24 -25.96 -0.78
C LEU A 65 9.81 -26.40 -1.09
N SER A 66 9.61 -27.71 -1.12
CA SER A 66 8.32 -28.38 -1.31
C SER A 66 7.27 -28.07 -0.23
N ASP A 67 7.63 -27.33 0.82
CA ASP A 67 6.75 -26.94 1.92
C ASP A 67 6.36 -25.45 1.93
N LEU A 68 6.86 -24.62 1.00
CA LEU A 68 6.51 -23.19 0.93
C LEU A 68 5.19 -22.90 0.18
N ASP A 69 4.65 -23.90 -0.52
CA ASP A 69 3.32 -23.87 -1.16
C ASP A 69 2.18 -23.69 -0.13
N ALA A 70 2.47 -23.83 1.17
CA ALA A 70 1.53 -23.62 2.27
C ALA A 70 1.25 -22.13 2.59
N LEU A 71 1.98 -21.19 1.98
CA LEU A 71 1.82 -19.75 2.23
C LEU A 71 1.32 -19.01 0.97
N PRO A 72 -0.01 -18.76 0.85
CA PRO A 72 -0.62 -18.13 -0.32
C PRO A 72 -0.09 -16.74 -0.69
N SER A 73 0.64 -16.08 0.23
CA SER A 73 1.28 -14.79 0.01
C SER A 73 2.66 -14.91 -0.64
N LEU A 74 3.38 -16.02 -0.41
CA LEU A 74 4.68 -16.27 -1.03
C LEU A 74 4.51 -16.82 -2.44
N ASP A 75 3.53 -17.70 -2.63
CA ASP A 75 3.10 -18.18 -3.95
C ASP A 75 2.68 -17.01 -4.87
N ARG A 76 1.88 -16.06 -4.33
CA ARG A 76 1.55 -14.81 -5.03
C ARG A 76 2.75 -13.90 -5.33
N MET A 77 3.81 -13.94 -4.53
CA MET A 77 5.02 -13.19 -4.84
C MET A 77 5.84 -13.90 -5.92
N ALA A 78 5.97 -15.22 -5.82
CA ALA A 78 6.69 -16.06 -6.76
C ALA A 78 6.05 -16.01 -8.16
N SER A 79 4.71 -16.05 -8.23
CA SER A 79 3.98 -15.95 -9.50
C SER A 79 4.22 -14.62 -10.23
N ILE A 80 4.53 -13.52 -9.55
CA ILE A 80 4.90 -12.25 -10.20
C ILE A 80 6.29 -12.32 -10.82
N PHE A 81 7.17 -13.17 -10.32
CA PHE A 81 8.51 -13.33 -10.90
C PHE A 81 8.52 -14.42 -11.98
N GLU A 82 7.73 -15.49 -11.82
CA GLU A 82 7.52 -16.51 -12.86
C GLU A 82 6.69 -15.98 -14.04
N GLU A 83 5.59 -15.29 -13.77
CA GLU A 83 4.73 -14.65 -14.78
C GLU A 83 5.12 -13.19 -15.03
N GLY A 84 6.20 -12.67 -14.42
CA GLY A 84 6.55 -11.24 -14.48
C GLY A 84 6.76 -10.69 -15.88
N PHE A 85 7.19 -11.53 -16.81
CA PHE A 85 7.29 -11.19 -18.23
C PHE A 85 6.01 -11.49 -19.02
N ALA A 86 5.18 -12.44 -18.59
CA ALA A 86 3.92 -12.79 -19.24
C ALA A 86 2.77 -11.83 -18.86
N SER A 87 2.68 -11.46 -17.58
CA SER A 87 1.68 -10.54 -17.05
C SER A 87 1.89 -9.10 -17.54
N LEU A 88 3.09 -8.70 -17.98
CA LEU A 88 3.28 -7.41 -18.66
C LEU A 88 2.40 -7.26 -19.91
N ASN A 89 1.95 -8.38 -20.50
CA ASN A 89 1.01 -8.41 -21.62
C ASN A 89 -0.46 -8.63 -21.21
N ASP A 90 -0.72 -8.95 -19.94
CA ASP A 90 -2.09 -9.18 -19.47
C ASP A 90 -2.79 -7.83 -19.20
N SER A 91 -3.75 -7.53 -20.08
CA SER A 91 -4.35 -6.20 -20.21
C SER A 91 -5.15 -5.83 -18.97
N GLY A 92 -5.18 -4.55 -18.59
CA GLY A 92 -5.97 -4.03 -17.46
C GLY A 92 -7.50 -4.16 -17.57
N SER A 93 -8.02 -5.03 -18.44
CA SER A 93 -9.44 -5.25 -18.69
C SER A 93 -10.17 -5.83 -17.47
N GLU A 94 -9.54 -6.69 -16.68
CA GLU A 94 -10.16 -7.23 -15.47
C GLU A 94 -10.37 -6.16 -14.39
N ARG A 95 -9.47 -5.17 -14.29
CA ARG A 95 -9.58 -4.08 -13.30
C ARG A 95 -10.76 -3.18 -13.59
N SER A 96 -11.01 -2.83 -14.86
CA SER A 96 -12.13 -1.97 -15.22
C SER A 96 -13.46 -2.65 -14.93
N VAL A 97 -13.58 -3.95 -15.18
CA VAL A 97 -14.76 -4.75 -14.86
C VAL A 97 -15.06 -4.76 -13.35
N VAL A 98 -14.04 -4.97 -12.50
CA VAL A 98 -14.22 -4.98 -11.04
C VAL A 98 -14.49 -3.56 -10.50
N TRP A 99 -13.92 -2.51 -11.10
CA TRP A 99 -14.23 -1.12 -10.71
C TRP A 99 -15.65 -0.73 -11.07
N ILE A 100 -16.12 -1.11 -12.27
CA ILE A 100 -17.51 -0.93 -12.68
C ILE A 100 -18.45 -1.67 -11.72
N ASN A 101 -18.08 -2.88 -11.29
CA ASN A 101 -18.85 -3.61 -10.28
C ASN A 101 -18.99 -2.83 -8.97
N ALA A 102 -17.90 -2.27 -8.44
CA ALA A 102 -17.97 -1.44 -7.23
C ALA A 102 -18.87 -0.21 -7.42
N ILE A 103 -18.80 0.44 -8.59
CA ILE A 103 -19.69 1.57 -8.92
C ILE A 103 -21.15 1.11 -8.96
N SER A 104 -21.44 -0.06 -9.52
CA SER A 104 -22.78 -0.65 -9.55
C SER A 104 -23.30 -0.95 -8.14
N VAL A 105 -22.46 -1.48 -7.25
CA VAL A 105 -22.82 -1.71 -5.83
C VAL A 105 -23.12 -0.39 -5.11
N ILE A 106 -22.31 0.66 -5.33
CA ILE A 106 -22.55 1.99 -4.78
C ILE A 106 -23.91 2.54 -5.25
N LYS A 107 -24.22 2.40 -6.55
CA LYS A 107 -25.52 2.82 -7.11
C LYS A 107 -26.67 2.00 -6.55
N TYR A 108 -26.52 0.68 -6.46
CA TYR A 108 -27.52 -0.23 -5.93
C TYR A 108 -27.90 0.09 -4.47
N THR A 109 -26.91 0.44 -3.66
CA THR A 109 -27.10 0.85 -2.27
C THR A 109 -27.47 2.32 -2.10
N LEU A 110 -27.75 3.03 -3.20
CA LEU A 110 -28.05 4.47 -3.22
C LEU A 110 -26.97 5.32 -2.52
N GLY A 111 -25.72 4.84 -2.49
CA GLY A 111 -24.60 5.49 -1.84
C GLY A 111 -24.54 5.33 -0.31
N PHE A 112 -25.44 4.56 0.32
CA PHE A 112 -25.35 4.23 1.74
C PHE A 112 -24.32 3.15 2.05
N GLY A 113 -23.91 2.37 1.03
CA GLY A 113 -23.03 1.23 1.19
C GLY A 113 -23.76 -0.04 1.60
N VAL A 114 -23.11 -1.19 1.45
CA VAL A 114 -23.65 -2.50 1.86
C VAL A 114 -23.54 -2.75 3.38
N GLY A 115 -22.79 -1.91 4.09
CA GLY A 115 -22.57 -1.98 5.53
C GLY A 115 -21.75 -3.21 5.93
N LEU A 116 -22.30 -4.00 6.85
CA LEU A 116 -21.72 -5.27 7.30
C LEU A 116 -22.07 -6.45 6.39
N VAL A 117 -22.90 -6.22 5.36
CA VAL A 117 -23.25 -7.25 4.37
C VAL A 117 -22.07 -7.44 3.43
N ASP A 118 -21.83 -8.69 3.02
CA ASP A 118 -20.72 -9.04 2.16
C ASP A 118 -20.82 -8.36 0.78
N TYR A 119 -19.87 -7.45 0.52
CA TYR A 119 -19.69 -6.78 -0.76
C TYR A 119 -19.60 -7.79 -1.91
N VAL A 120 -18.89 -8.92 -1.71
CA VAL A 120 -18.66 -9.92 -2.77
C VAL A 120 -19.97 -10.60 -3.13
N HIS A 121 -20.78 -10.93 -2.12
CA HIS A 121 -22.11 -11.49 -2.33
C HIS A 121 -23.03 -10.57 -3.13
N ILE A 122 -23.12 -9.28 -2.74
CA ILE A 122 -23.95 -8.30 -3.44
C ILE A 122 -23.41 -8.03 -4.86
N GLY A 123 -22.10 -7.90 -5.02
CA GLY A 123 -21.47 -7.74 -6.33
C GLY A 123 -21.74 -8.93 -7.28
N SER A 124 -21.75 -10.15 -6.75
CA SER A 124 -22.10 -11.35 -7.50
C SER A 124 -23.56 -11.39 -7.93
N GLN A 125 -24.48 -10.95 -7.06
CA GLN A 125 -25.90 -10.88 -7.41
C GLN A 125 -26.20 -9.85 -8.51
N ILE A 126 -25.45 -8.75 -8.55
CA ILE A 126 -25.69 -7.67 -9.52
C ILE A 126 -25.03 -7.97 -10.87
N ASN A 127 -23.75 -8.37 -10.88
CA ASN A 127 -22.96 -8.49 -12.10
C ASN A 127 -22.26 -9.85 -12.29
N GLY A 128 -22.51 -10.83 -11.41
CA GLY A 128 -21.83 -12.13 -11.44
C GLY A 128 -20.36 -12.11 -11.02
N ILE A 129 -19.88 -10.98 -10.48
CA ILE A 129 -18.46 -10.77 -10.15
C ILE A 129 -18.20 -11.08 -8.67
N LEU A 130 -17.32 -12.06 -8.42
CA LEU A 130 -16.93 -12.54 -7.08
C LEU A 130 -15.65 -11.89 -6.54
N LEU A 131 -15.27 -10.73 -7.07
CA LEU A 131 -14.02 -10.05 -6.75
C LEU A 131 -14.27 -8.65 -6.16
N VAL A 132 -13.43 -8.29 -5.19
CA VAL A 132 -13.40 -6.96 -4.58
C VAL A 132 -12.60 -6.00 -5.44
N ALA A 133 -13.07 -4.76 -5.57
CA ALA A 133 -12.30 -3.71 -6.21
C ALA A 133 -10.88 -3.61 -5.63
N HIS A 134 -9.90 -3.76 -6.52
CA HIS A 134 -8.49 -3.46 -6.23
C HIS A 134 -8.24 -1.94 -6.19
N ASN A 135 -9.10 -1.24 -5.45
CA ASN A 135 -9.08 0.19 -5.21
C ASN A 135 -9.78 0.42 -3.86
N THR A 136 -8.99 0.79 -2.85
CA THR A 136 -9.43 0.97 -1.46
C THR A 136 -10.51 2.05 -1.35
N TYR A 137 -10.44 3.11 -2.16
CA TYR A 137 -11.47 4.16 -2.13
C TYR A 137 -12.82 3.62 -2.62
N LEU A 138 -12.83 2.94 -3.78
CA LEU A 138 -14.06 2.33 -4.31
C LEU A 138 -14.62 1.27 -3.38
N GLN A 139 -13.76 0.49 -2.73
CA GLN A 139 -14.18 -0.49 -1.74
C GLN A 139 -14.85 0.19 -0.53
N ILE A 140 -14.23 1.22 0.06
CA ILE A 140 -14.83 1.95 1.19
C ILE A 140 -16.15 2.59 0.79
N PHE A 141 -16.25 3.15 -0.42
CA PHE A 141 -17.52 3.71 -0.91
C PHE A 141 -18.61 2.65 -1.09
N ALA A 142 -18.25 1.46 -1.60
CA ALA A 142 -19.22 0.39 -1.80
C ALA A 142 -19.63 -0.28 -0.49
N GLU A 143 -18.71 -0.43 0.46
CA GLU A 143 -18.97 -1.06 1.75
C GLU A 143 -19.62 -0.08 2.73
N TRP A 144 -19.05 1.10 2.92
CA TRP A 144 -19.46 2.01 3.99
C TRP A 144 -20.20 3.24 3.47
N GLY A 145 -20.35 3.38 2.15
CA GLY A 145 -21.11 4.47 1.55
C GLY A 145 -20.30 5.75 1.32
N ILE A 146 -20.94 6.68 0.61
CA ILE A 146 -20.34 7.94 0.14
C ILE A 146 -19.93 8.82 1.32
N LEU A 147 -20.76 8.88 2.38
CA LEU A 147 -20.48 9.69 3.55
C LEU A 147 -19.17 9.27 4.23
N PHE A 148 -19.03 7.99 4.56
CA PHE A 148 -17.85 7.48 5.25
C PHE A 148 -16.62 7.46 4.33
N GLY A 149 -16.78 7.18 3.04
CA GLY A 149 -15.68 7.29 2.08
C GLY A 149 -15.19 8.72 1.89
N ALA A 150 -16.09 9.72 1.89
CA ALA A 150 -15.71 11.12 1.83
C ALA A 150 -14.97 11.56 3.11
N LEU A 151 -15.48 11.17 4.28
CA LEU A 151 -14.81 11.41 5.57
C LEU A 151 -13.41 10.81 5.59
N PHE A 152 -13.24 9.58 5.08
CA PHE A 152 -11.94 8.94 4.98
C PHE A 152 -10.98 9.74 4.09
N ILE A 153 -11.40 10.16 2.90
CA ILE A 153 -10.56 10.96 1.99
C ILE A 153 -10.20 12.31 2.62
N ILE A 154 -11.17 12.99 3.24
CA ILE A 154 -10.94 14.26 3.93
C ILE A 154 -9.92 14.08 5.06
N PHE A 155 -10.05 13.02 5.86
CA PHE A 155 -9.11 12.70 6.92
C PHE A 155 -7.69 12.46 6.39
N MET A 156 -7.57 11.73 5.29
CA MET A 156 -6.29 11.49 4.63
C MET A 156 -5.65 12.80 4.12
N ILE A 157 -6.43 13.68 3.49
CA ILE A 157 -5.97 14.99 3.02
C ILE A 157 -5.57 15.87 4.20
N TYR A 158 -6.36 15.86 5.28
CA TYR A 158 -6.06 16.58 6.52
C TYR A 158 -4.69 16.18 7.10
N LEU A 159 -4.42 14.86 7.22
CA LEU A 159 -3.12 14.39 7.71
C LEU A 159 -1.97 14.84 6.81
N LEU A 160 -2.15 14.77 5.48
CA LEU A 160 -1.14 15.25 4.54
C LEU A 160 -0.88 16.75 4.71
N PHE A 161 -1.94 17.55 4.87
CA PHE A 161 -1.84 18.99 5.09
C PHE A 161 -1.09 19.32 6.38
N GLU A 162 -1.42 18.66 7.50
CA GLU A 162 -0.72 18.88 8.77
C GLU A 162 0.77 18.47 8.68
N LEU A 163 1.08 17.37 8.01
CA LEU A 163 2.48 16.99 7.77
C LEU A 163 3.26 18.05 7.01
N PHE A 164 2.66 18.69 5.99
CA PHE A 164 3.27 19.81 5.29
C PHE A 164 3.40 21.05 6.19
N ARG A 165 2.36 21.37 6.96
CA ARG A 165 2.33 22.50 7.88
C ARG A 165 3.44 22.42 8.92
N PHE A 166 3.69 21.24 9.48
CA PHE A 166 4.72 21.01 10.49
C PHE A 166 6.10 20.68 9.93
N ASN A 167 6.28 20.68 8.60
CA ASN A 167 7.54 20.34 7.95
C ASN A 167 8.62 21.44 8.04
N ILE A 168 8.89 21.93 9.25
CA ILE A 168 9.95 22.91 9.51
C ILE A 168 11.30 22.21 9.25
N SER A 169 12.15 22.85 8.44
CA SER A 169 13.49 22.36 8.09
C SER A 169 13.54 20.96 7.45
N GLY A 170 12.42 20.49 6.90
CA GLY A 170 12.35 19.19 6.23
C GLY A 170 12.24 17.97 7.16
N LYS A 171 11.91 18.16 8.45
CA LYS A 171 11.76 17.08 9.44
C LYS A 171 10.79 15.97 8.99
N ASN A 172 9.69 16.34 8.34
CA ASN A 172 8.59 15.44 7.98
C ASN A 172 8.59 14.96 6.53
N VAL A 173 9.61 15.31 5.74
CA VAL A 173 9.66 14.95 4.31
C VAL A 173 9.48 13.44 4.11
N THR A 174 10.01 12.62 5.02
CA THR A 174 9.83 11.16 4.95
C THR A 174 8.38 10.73 5.21
N ALA A 175 7.70 11.31 6.19
CA ALA A 175 6.29 11.01 6.46
C ALA A 175 5.39 11.48 5.30
N ILE A 176 5.70 12.64 4.71
CA ILE A 176 4.99 13.18 3.54
C ILE A 176 5.14 12.23 2.34
N VAL A 177 6.36 11.80 2.02
CA VAL A 177 6.60 10.87 0.91
C VAL A 177 5.87 9.55 1.13
N VAL A 178 5.90 9.02 2.35
CA VAL A 178 5.15 7.81 2.72
C VAL A 178 3.64 8.00 2.57
N MET A 179 3.10 9.13 3.02
CA MET A 179 1.68 9.45 2.91
C MET A 179 1.22 9.57 1.45
N LEU A 180 1.97 10.31 0.63
CA LEU A 180 1.70 10.43 -0.82
C LEU A 180 1.75 9.08 -1.52
N THR A 181 2.73 8.25 -1.16
CA THR A 181 2.85 6.89 -1.68
C THR A 181 1.65 6.05 -1.31
N MET A 182 1.18 6.15 -0.08
CA MET A 182 0.01 5.42 0.40
C MET A 182 -1.27 5.84 -0.32
N LEU A 183 -1.45 7.14 -0.58
CA LEU A 183 -2.59 7.66 -1.34
C LEU A 183 -2.67 7.07 -2.76
N ILE A 184 -1.53 6.92 -3.43
CA ILE A 184 -1.44 6.29 -4.75
C ILE A 184 -1.64 4.78 -4.63
N TYR A 185 -1.04 4.15 -3.63
CA TYR A 185 -1.14 2.72 -3.40
C TYR A 185 -2.59 2.25 -3.20
N PHE A 186 -3.42 3.05 -2.52
CA PHE A 186 -4.85 2.81 -2.37
C PHE A 186 -5.64 2.74 -3.68
N LEU A 187 -5.13 3.26 -4.79
CA LEU A 187 -5.76 3.09 -6.11
C LEU A 187 -5.59 1.67 -6.66
N THR A 188 -4.72 0.86 -6.07
CA THR A 188 -4.24 -0.41 -6.67
C THR A 188 -4.46 -1.64 -5.80
N VAL A 189 -4.91 -1.43 -4.55
CA VAL A 189 -5.07 -2.49 -3.56
C VAL A 189 -6.44 -2.37 -2.92
N SER A 190 -7.06 -3.50 -2.58
CA SER A 190 -8.27 -3.58 -1.78
C SER A 190 -7.92 -3.42 -0.29
N PHE A 191 -8.76 -2.71 0.46
CA PHE A 191 -8.60 -2.48 1.90
C PHE A 191 -8.36 -3.79 2.65
N ASN A 192 -9.13 -4.84 2.30
CA ASN A 192 -9.06 -6.17 2.91
C ASN A 192 -7.70 -6.87 2.75
N ASN A 193 -6.91 -6.48 1.74
CA ASN A 193 -5.59 -7.05 1.49
C ASN A 193 -4.45 -6.23 2.11
N SER A 194 -4.76 -5.21 2.92
CA SER A 194 -3.80 -4.17 3.31
C SER A 194 -3.60 -4.02 4.83
N ARG A 195 -3.58 -5.13 5.59
CA ARG A 195 -3.46 -5.14 7.07
C ARG A 195 -2.38 -4.21 7.64
N TYR A 196 -1.27 -4.05 6.94
CA TYR A 196 -0.15 -3.20 7.32
C TYR A 196 -0.38 -1.70 7.05
N VAL A 197 -1.32 -1.34 6.17
CA VAL A 197 -1.64 0.06 5.86
C VAL A 197 -2.29 0.75 7.05
N ALA A 198 -3.18 0.07 7.77
CA ALA A 198 -3.76 0.59 9.00
C ALA A 198 -2.68 0.94 10.04
N PHE A 199 -1.63 0.10 10.13
CA PHE A 199 -0.50 0.35 11.03
C PHE A 199 0.32 1.59 10.62
N ILE A 200 0.62 1.73 9.32
CA ILE A 200 1.33 2.90 8.80
C ILE A 200 0.52 4.19 9.00
N LEU A 201 -0.79 4.13 8.74
CA LEU A 201 -1.70 5.24 8.98
C LEU A 201 -1.68 5.64 10.47
N GLY A 202 -1.69 4.67 11.39
CA GLY A 202 -1.55 4.91 12.82
C GLY A 202 -0.26 5.64 13.20
N ILE A 203 0.87 5.28 12.59
CA ILE A 203 2.14 5.99 12.78
C ILE A 203 2.05 7.44 12.29
N ILE A 204 1.46 7.67 11.11
CA ILE A 204 1.29 9.03 10.55
C ILE A 204 0.42 9.88 11.47
N VAL A 205 -0.69 9.33 11.95
CA VAL A 205 -1.56 9.99 12.92
C VAL A 205 -0.79 10.36 14.18
N PHE A 206 0.00 9.43 14.72
CA PHE A 206 0.83 9.70 15.89
C PHE A 206 1.82 10.85 15.66
N ILE A 207 2.52 10.88 14.52
CA ILE A 207 3.46 11.96 14.17
C ILE A 207 2.73 13.31 14.16
N VAL A 208 1.61 13.41 13.47
CA VAL A 208 0.83 14.66 13.38
C VAL A 208 0.36 15.13 14.76
N GLN A 209 -0.14 14.21 15.60
CA GLN A 209 -0.58 14.56 16.96
C GLN A 209 0.58 14.99 17.86
N TYR A 210 1.71 14.29 17.78
CA TYR A 210 2.90 14.63 18.56
C TYR A 210 3.42 16.03 18.23
N GLU A 211 3.48 16.39 16.94
CA GLU A 211 3.95 17.71 16.51
C GLU A 211 2.99 18.83 16.89
N LYS A 212 1.68 18.56 16.82
CA LYS A 212 0.68 19.49 17.33
C LYS A 212 0.89 19.78 18.81
N MET A 213 1.10 18.75 19.64
CA MET A 213 1.40 18.90 21.07
C MET A 213 2.74 19.59 21.37
N GLU A 214 3.78 19.37 20.56
CA GLU A 214 5.04 20.12 20.70
C GLU A 214 4.86 21.60 20.37
N ARG A 215 4.08 21.91 19.34
CA ARG A 215 3.81 23.30 18.95
C ARG A 215 2.99 24.03 19.99
N ASP A 216 1.92 23.43 20.49
CA ASP A 216 1.06 24.03 21.52
C ASP A 216 1.88 24.34 22.79
N ARG A 217 2.85 23.48 23.17
CA ARG A 217 3.77 23.73 24.29
C ARG A 217 4.80 24.84 24.06
N ASN A 218 5.13 25.16 22.82
CA ASN A 218 6.08 26.22 22.49
C ASN A 218 5.39 27.59 22.31
N GLU A 219 4.06 27.62 22.25
CA GLU A 219 3.24 28.83 22.15
C GLU A 219 2.68 29.30 23.52
N GLU A 220 2.93 28.54 24.60
CA GLU A 220 2.69 28.89 26.03
C GLU A 220 3.93 29.50 26.71
#